data_AF-A0A7K4LAT8-F1
#
_entry.id   AF-A0A7K4LAT8-F1
#
_cell.length_a   1.000
_cell.length_b   1.000
_cell.length_c   1.000
_cell.angle_alpha   90.00
_cell.angle_beta   90.00
_cell.angle_gamma   90.00
#
_symmetry.space_group_name_H-M   'P 1'
#
loop_
_entity.id
_entity.type
_entity.pdbx_description
1 polymer ?
#
loop_
_entity_poly.entity_id
_entity_poly.type
_entity_poly.pdbx_seq_one_letter_code
_entity_poly.pdbx_strand_id
1 'polypeptide(L)'
;EKLSISAPTNAYDFGQIINAVNASKDKRACADLLAMTEPSKLPVLLSNKLEGDTFLIFIQSLGCYVLGKNPELVYQHLFYLSKAERFKVVLALLSKKEKEQLQQLFDLLSKNQNHQYTLEDLESLKKVYEL
;
A
#
# COMPACT_ATOMS: atom_id res chain seq x y z
N GLU A 1 14.14 -16.65 -6.51
CA GLU A 1 15.15 -15.75 -5.94
C GLU A 1 14.48 -14.64 -5.14
N LYS A 2 15.14 -14.15 -4.08
CA LYS A 2 14.68 -12.96 -3.36
C LYS A 2 15.07 -11.73 -4.16
N LEU A 3 14.14 -10.82 -4.45
CA LEU A 3 14.49 -9.58 -5.13
C LEU A 3 15.30 -8.69 -4.18
N SER A 4 16.47 -8.24 -4.64
CA SER A 4 17.23 -7.17 -3.98
C SER A 4 16.66 -5.83 -4.43
N ILE A 5 16.07 -5.09 -3.50
CA ILE A 5 15.40 -3.82 -3.78
C ILE A 5 16.27 -2.67 -3.29
N SER A 6 16.46 -1.68 -4.16
CA SER A 6 17.11 -0.41 -3.84
C SER A 6 16.07 0.71 -3.73
N ALA A 7 16.40 1.77 -2.99
CA ALA A 7 15.51 2.92 -2.87
C ALA A 7 15.28 3.58 -4.25
N PRO A 8 14.02 3.76 -4.67
CA PRO A 8 13.68 4.35 -5.96
C PRO A 8 13.98 5.84 -5.96
N THR A 9 14.66 6.33 -7.01
CA THR A 9 15.00 7.77 -7.13
C THR A 9 13.94 8.58 -7.87
N ASN A 10 13.15 7.93 -8.72
CA ASN A 10 12.12 8.53 -9.56
C ASN A 10 11.01 7.51 -9.90
N ALA A 11 9.94 7.98 -10.56
CA ALA A 11 8.79 7.15 -10.92
C ALA A 11 9.11 6.00 -11.89
N TYR A 12 10.11 6.18 -12.76
CA TYR A 12 10.54 5.13 -13.67
C TYR A 12 11.22 3.97 -12.93
N ASP A 13 12.16 4.27 -12.03
CA ASP A 13 12.78 3.27 -11.16
C ASP A 13 11.74 2.54 -10.31
N PHE A 14 10.82 3.29 -9.69
CA PHE A 14 9.72 2.72 -8.92
C PHE A 14 8.90 1.73 -9.75
N GLY A 15 8.52 2.14 -10.97
CA GLY A 15 7.77 1.30 -11.90
C GLY A 15 8.51 0.01 -12.27
N GLN A 16 9.82 0.06 -12.53
CA GLN A 16 10.61 -1.14 -12.85
C GLN A 16 10.64 -2.13 -11.68
N ILE A 17 10.88 -1.62 -10.46
CA ILE A 17 10.91 -2.45 -9.26
C ILE A 17 9.53 -3.09 -9.02
N ILE A 18 8.45 -2.31 -9.13
CA ILE A 18 7.09 -2.81 -8.98
C ILE A 18 6.74 -3.87 -10.00
N ASN A 19 7.15 -3.71 -11.26
CA ASN A 19 6.93 -4.73 -12.27
C ASN A 19 7.64 -6.06 -11.91
N ALA A 20 8.88 -5.99 -11.43
CA ALA A 20 9.62 -7.17 -10.98
C ALA A 20 8.96 -7.83 -9.74
N VAL A 21 8.53 -7.02 -8.78
CA VAL A 21 7.78 -7.45 -7.59
C VAL A 21 6.47 -8.13 -7.98
N ASN A 22 5.72 -7.56 -8.92
CA ASN A 22 4.47 -8.15 -9.41
C ASN A 22 4.70 -9.47 -10.17
N ALA A 23 5.77 -9.55 -10.98
CA ALA A 23 6.11 -10.76 -11.72
C ALA A 23 6.52 -11.92 -10.79
N SER A 24 7.25 -11.62 -9.72
CA SER A 24 7.68 -12.60 -8.71
C SER A 24 6.67 -12.82 -7.57
N LYS A 25 5.66 -11.95 -7.46
CA LYS A 25 4.73 -11.83 -6.33
C LYS A 25 5.45 -11.76 -4.97
N ASP A 26 6.65 -11.16 -4.93
CA ASP A 26 7.47 -11.05 -3.72
C ASP A 26 6.97 -9.93 -2.79
N LYS A 27 6.09 -10.31 -1.87
CA LYS A 27 5.51 -9.41 -0.85
C LYS A 27 6.55 -8.83 0.10
N ARG A 28 7.65 -9.54 0.35
CA ARG A 28 8.69 -9.06 1.27
C ARG A 28 9.50 -7.97 0.60
N ALA A 29 9.89 -8.18 -0.66
CA ALA A 29 10.53 -7.16 -1.47
C ALA A 29 9.64 -5.91 -1.63
N CYS A 30 8.33 -6.11 -1.81
CA CYS A 30 7.37 -5.00 -1.83
C CYS A 30 7.31 -4.24 -0.49
N ALA A 31 7.33 -4.95 0.64
CA ALA A 31 7.36 -4.32 1.95
C ALA A 31 8.65 -3.53 2.18
N ASP A 32 9.80 -4.07 1.76
CA ASP A 32 11.09 -3.39 1.82
C ASP A 32 11.08 -2.12 0.94
N LEU A 33 10.49 -2.18 -0.27
CA LEU A 33 10.28 -1.03 -1.15
C LEU A 33 9.44 0.07 -0.48
N LEU A 34 8.29 -0.31 0.08
CA LEU A 34 7.39 0.63 0.76
C LEU A 34 8.08 1.25 1.98
N ALA A 35 8.82 0.45 2.76
CA ALA A 35 9.59 0.94 3.90
C ALA A 35 10.68 1.96 3.54
N MET A 36 11.27 1.86 2.35
CA MET A 36 12.26 2.83 1.84
C MET A 36 11.61 4.03 1.14
N THR A 37 10.31 3.97 0.84
CA THR A 37 9.61 4.99 0.08
C THR A 37 8.87 5.93 1.02
N GLU A 38 9.15 7.23 0.93
CA GLU A 38 8.38 8.23 1.67
C GLU A 38 6.91 8.17 1.23
N PRO A 39 5.94 7.96 2.14
CA PRO A 39 4.53 7.76 1.79
C PRO A 39 3.96 8.89 0.93
N SER A 40 4.37 10.13 1.19
CA SER A 40 3.97 11.34 0.44
C SER A 40 4.38 11.32 -1.04
N LYS A 41 5.47 10.63 -1.37
CA LYS A 41 6.00 10.50 -2.75
C LYS A 41 5.34 9.35 -3.50
N LEU A 42 4.72 8.40 -2.80
CA LEU A 42 4.08 7.23 -3.40
C LEU A 42 3.10 7.59 -4.54
N PRO A 43 2.22 8.60 -4.43
CA PRO A 43 1.30 8.97 -5.52
C PRO A 43 2.04 9.41 -6.79
N VAL A 44 3.11 10.19 -6.65
CA VAL A 44 3.92 10.70 -7.76
C VAL A 44 4.73 9.57 -8.39
N LEU A 45 5.29 8.69 -7.57
CA LEU A 45 6.06 7.52 -8.03
C LEU A 45 5.20 6.49 -8.75
N LEU A 46 3.94 6.31 -8.30
CA LEU A 46 2.97 5.48 -9.00
C LEU A 46 2.53 6.13 -10.31
N SER A 47 2.30 7.45 -10.34
CA SER A 47 1.77 8.14 -11.51
C SER A 47 0.55 7.38 -12.07
N ASN A 48 0.63 6.90 -13.32
CA ASN A 48 -0.39 6.08 -13.99
C ASN A 48 -0.15 4.55 -13.95
N LYS A 49 0.82 4.09 -13.14
CA LYS A 49 1.21 2.68 -12.99
C LYS A 49 0.49 1.93 -11.88
N LEU A 50 -0.42 2.58 -11.14
CA LEU A 50 -1.25 1.88 -10.16
C LEU A 50 -2.27 1.00 -10.89
N GLU A 51 -2.12 -0.31 -10.73
CA GLU A 51 -2.96 -1.37 -11.29
C GLU A 51 -3.48 -2.27 -10.16
N GLY A 52 -4.48 -3.12 -10.46
CA GLY A 52 -5.08 -4.02 -9.46
C GLY A 52 -4.05 -4.90 -8.75
N ASP A 53 -3.18 -5.57 -9.51
CA ASP A 53 -2.11 -6.41 -8.95
C ASP A 53 -1.16 -5.63 -8.03
N THR A 54 -0.73 -4.44 -8.48
CA THR A 54 0.15 -3.53 -7.71
C THR A 54 -0.53 -3.10 -6.41
N PHE A 55 -1.81 -2.74 -6.48
CA PHE A 55 -2.58 -2.36 -5.32
C PHE A 55 -2.67 -3.52 -4.31
N LEU A 56 -3.01 -4.72 -4.77
CA LEU A 56 -3.15 -5.89 -3.91
C LEU A 56 -1.84 -6.29 -3.25
N ILE A 57 -0.72 -6.28 -4.00
CA ILE A 57 0.57 -6.60 -3.40
C ILE A 57 0.94 -5.56 -2.34
N PHE A 58 0.56 -4.29 -2.47
CA PHE A 58 0.74 -3.29 -1.41
C PHE A 58 -0.05 -3.64 -0.16
N ILE A 59 -1.35 -3.89 -0.28
CA ILE A 59 -2.21 -4.22 0.87
C ILE A 59 -1.66 -5.45 1.61
N GLN A 60 -1.30 -6.50 0.86
CA GLN A 60 -0.78 -7.73 1.45
C GLN A 60 0.60 -7.54 2.11
N SER A 61 1.47 -6.77 1.48
CA SER A 61 2.83 -6.52 1.99
C SER A 61 2.81 -5.65 3.25
N LEU A 62 1.98 -4.61 3.26
CA LEU A 62 1.75 -3.77 4.42
C LEU A 62 1.21 -4.59 5.60
N GLY A 63 0.18 -5.42 5.37
CA GLY A 63 -0.42 -6.24 6.43
C GLY A 63 0.51 -7.31 6.98
N CYS A 64 1.30 -7.97 6.14
CA CYS A 64 2.13 -9.10 6.58
C CYS A 64 3.47 -8.67 7.18
N TYR A 65 4.12 -7.63 6.65
CA TYR A 65 5.53 -7.34 6.95
C TYR A 65 5.77 -5.97 7.59
N VAL A 66 4.88 -5.00 7.38
CA VAL A 66 5.04 -3.63 7.89
C VAL A 66 4.22 -3.39 9.14
N LEU A 67 2.97 -3.88 9.19
CA LEU A 67 2.03 -3.61 10.26
C LEU A 67 2.57 -3.96 11.66
N GLY A 68 3.21 -5.13 11.80
CA GLY A 68 3.78 -5.56 13.08
C GLY A 68 5.03 -4.80 13.52
N LYS A 69 5.65 -4.01 12.63
CA LYS A 69 6.87 -3.24 12.91
C LYS A 69 6.58 -1.76 13.05
N ASN A 70 5.77 -1.22 12.15
CA ASN A 70 5.46 0.20 12.09
C ASN A 70 4.03 0.40 11.54
N PRO A 71 2.99 0.33 12.39
CA PRO A 71 1.61 0.49 11.96
C PRO A 71 1.29 1.92 11.51
N GLU A 72 2.05 2.92 11.97
CA GLU A 72 1.94 4.30 11.47
C GLU A 72 2.28 4.37 9.99
N LEU A 73 3.38 3.72 9.59
CA LEU A 73 3.81 3.70 8.20
C LEU A 73 2.75 3.04 7.29
N VAL A 74 2.07 2.00 7.80
CA VAL A 74 0.94 1.39 7.09
C VAL A 74 -0.19 2.41 6.87
N TYR A 75 -0.60 3.11 7.93
CA TYR A 75 -1.62 4.15 7.82
C TYR A 75 -1.22 5.23 6.80
N GLN A 76 0.01 5.74 6.88
CA GLN A 76 0.50 6.77 5.96
C GLN A 76 0.50 6.28 4.51
N HIS A 77 0.96 5.05 4.24
CA HIS A 77 0.90 4.51 2.89
C HIS A 77 -0.54 4.37 2.38
N LEU A 78 -1.49 3.89 3.20
CA LEU A 78 -2.89 3.83 2.81
C LEU A 78 -3.47 5.22 2.54
N PHE A 79 -3.14 6.21 3.37
CA PHE A 79 -3.60 7.58 3.20
C PHE A 79 -3.06 8.24 1.93
N TYR A 80 -1.79 8.05 1.60
CA TYR A 80 -1.24 8.62 0.37
C TYR A 80 -1.62 7.79 -0.85
N LEU A 81 -1.75 6.47 -0.74
CA LEU A 81 -2.24 5.62 -1.83
C LEU A 81 -3.63 6.07 -2.31
N SER A 82 -4.49 6.54 -1.41
CA SER A 82 -5.81 7.09 -1.78
C SER A 82 -5.75 8.39 -2.58
N LYS A 83 -4.58 9.04 -2.65
CA LYS A 83 -4.32 10.24 -3.44
C LYS A 83 -3.69 9.95 -4.81
N ALA A 84 -3.39 8.69 -5.12
CA ALA A 84 -2.87 8.31 -6.43
C ALA A 84 -3.92 8.52 -7.54
N GLU A 85 -3.49 8.92 -8.72
CA GLU A 85 -4.37 9.28 -9.86
C GLU A 85 -5.36 8.16 -10.20
N ARG A 86 -4.87 6.91 -10.29
CA ARG A 86 -5.69 5.74 -10.63
C ARG A 86 -6.36 5.07 -9.44
N PHE A 87 -6.28 5.63 -8.23
CA PHE A 87 -6.81 4.99 -7.01
C PHE A 87 -8.28 4.61 -7.14
N LYS A 88 -9.15 5.57 -7.49
CA LYS A 88 -10.60 5.32 -7.60
C LYS A 88 -10.94 4.26 -8.64
N VAL A 89 -10.22 4.27 -9.77
CA VAL A 89 -10.42 3.28 -10.84
C VAL A 89 -10.05 1.88 -10.33
N VAL A 90 -8.91 1.74 -9.68
CA VAL A 90 -8.46 0.45 -9.15
C VAL A 90 -9.39 -0.03 -8.04
N LEU A 91 -9.81 0.86 -7.13
CA LEU A 91 -10.74 0.54 -6.05
C LEU A 91 -12.08 0.01 -6.55
N ALA A 92 -12.64 0.65 -7.59
CA ALA A 92 -13.91 0.23 -8.21
C ALA A 92 -13.81 -1.13 -8.91
N LEU A 93 -12.62 -1.52 -9.35
CA LEU A 93 -12.37 -2.80 -10.02
C LEU A 93 -12.07 -3.96 -9.04
N LEU A 94 -11.96 -3.68 -7.74
CA LEU A 94 -11.68 -4.72 -6.76
C LEU A 94 -12.83 -5.70 -6.63
N SER A 95 -12.48 -6.99 -6.63
CA SER A 95 -13.37 -8.09 -6.33
C SER A 95 -13.78 -8.08 -4.85
N LYS A 96 -14.90 -8.74 -4.52
CA LYS A 96 -15.34 -8.90 -3.12
C LYS A 96 -14.23 -9.43 -2.19
N LYS A 97 -13.52 -10.47 -2.64
CA LYS A 97 -12.39 -11.06 -1.90
C LYS A 97 -11.26 -10.07 -1.62
N GLU A 98 -10.99 -9.17 -2.56
CA GLU A 98 -9.94 -8.17 -2.46
C GLU A 98 -10.34 -7.05 -1.49
N LYS A 99 -11.60 -6.63 -1.53
CA LYS A 99 -12.17 -5.72 -0.53
C LYS A 99 -12.15 -6.34 0.88
N GLU A 100 -12.41 -7.64 1.02
CA GLU A 100 -12.28 -8.34 2.30
C GLU A 100 -10.83 -8.31 2.84
N GLN A 101 -9.81 -8.48 1.98
CA GLN A 101 -8.41 -8.36 2.41
C GLN A 101 -8.07 -6.94 2.87
N LEU A 102 -8.61 -5.94 2.17
CA LEU A 102 -8.45 -4.53 2.56
C LEU A 102 -9.10 -4.27 3.92
N GLN A 103 -10.34 -4.73 4.12
CA GLN A 103 -11.06 -4.58 5.37
C GLN A 103 -10.31 -5.23 6.54
N GLN A 104 -9.78 -6.44 6.34
CA GLN A 104 -8.93 -7.10 7.33
C GLN A 104 -7.69 -6.28 7.70
N LEU A 105 -7.05 -5.63 6.73
CA LEU A 105 -5.92 -4.74 7.01
C LEU A 105 -6.34 -3.58 7.92
N PHE A 106 -7.47 -2.92 7.62
CA PHE A 106 -7.97 -1.82 8.43
C PHE A 106 -8.39 -2.26 9.84
N ASP A 107 -9.00 -3.44 9.99
CA ASP A 107 -9.35 -3.99 11.30
C ASP A 107 -8.10 -4.31 12.14
N LEU A 108 -7.06 -4.84 11.51
CA LEU A 108 -5.78 -5.07 12.18
C LEU A 108 -5.09 -3.75 12.53
N LEU A 109 -5.16 -2.75 11.65
CA LEU A 109 -4.62 -1.40 11.90
C LEU A 109 -5.32 -0.75 13.10
N SER A 110 -6.65 -0.83 13.18
CA SER A 110 -7.44 -0.31 14.31
C SER A 110 -7.07 -0.95 15.66
N LYS A 111 -6.68 -2.24 15.66
CA LYS A 111 -6.21 -2.94 16.86
C LYS A 111 -4.78 -2.55 17.26
N ASN A 112 -3.97 -2.11 16.30
CA ASN A 112 -2.57 -1.70 16.49
C ASN A 112 -2.44 -0.17 16.50
N GLN A 113 -3.38 0.49 17.19
CA GLN A 113 -3.40 1.94 17.28
C GLN A 113 -2.09 2.49 17.86
N ASN A 114 -1.59 3.54 17.21
CA ASN A 114 -0.44 4.33 17.65
C ASN A 114 -0.86 5.79 17.80
N HIS A 115 -0.07 6.59 18.53
CA HIS A 115 -0.37 8.00 18.82
C HIS A 115 -0.45 8.93 17.60
N GLN A 116 -0.10 8.45 16.40
CA GLN A 116 0.08 9.26 15.18
C GLN A 116 -1.18 9.35 14.30
N TYR A 117 -2.21 8.54 14.56
CA TYR A 117 -3.52 8.65 13.90
C TYR A 117 -4.64 8.21 14.86
N THR A 118 -5.79 8.87 14.76
CA THR A 118 -6.96 8.55 15.60
C THR A 118 -7.83 7.46 14.96
N LEU A 119 -8.76 6.88 15.73
CA LEU A 119 -9.79 6.01 15.15
C LEU A 119 -10.65 6.79 14.14
N GLU A 120 -10.89 8.08 14.37
CA GLU A 120 -11.67 8.92 13.47
C GLU A 120 -10.97 9.12 12.11
N ASP A 121 -9.65 9.30 12.11
CA ASP A 121 -8.85 9.35 10.89
C ASP A 121 -8.93 8.04 10.12
N LEU A 122 -8.84 6.91 10.83
CA LEU A 122 -8.91 5.58 10.25
C LEU A 122 -10.30 5.29 9.67
N GLU A 123 -11.37 5.66 10.36
CA GLU A 123 -12.75 5.54 9.88
C GLU A 123 -13.01 6.46 8.66
N SER A 124 -12.45 7.67 8.67
CA SER A 124 -12.49 8.58 7.52
C SER A 124 -11.78 7.97 6.32
N LEU A 125 -10.62 7.33 6.55
CA LEU A 125 -9.88 6.64 5.49
C LEU A 125 -10.63 5.41 4.98
N LYS A 126 -11.23 4.58 5.84
CA LYS A 126 -12.08 3.45 5.41
C LYS A 126 -13.17 3.88 4.44
N LYS A 127 -13.85 5.00 4.71
CA LYS A 127 -14.87 5.56 3.81
C LYS A 127 -14.32 5.92 2.43
N VAL A 128 -13.09 6.44 2.36
CA VAL A 128 -12.41 6.74 1.08
C VAL A 128 -12.15 5.46 0.28
N TYR A 129 -11.91 4.34 0.97
CA TYR A 129 -11.74 3.02 0.39
C TYR A 129 -13.07 2.27 0.16
N GLU A 130 -14.22 2.93 0.34
CA GLU A 130 -15.55 2.35 0.14
C GLU A 130 -15.75 1.02 0.92
N LEU A 131 -15.23 0.99 2.16
CA LEU A 131 -15.38 -0.09 3.13
C LEU A 131 -16.44 0.22 4.19
#